data_AF-X0SKX2-F1
#
_entry.id   AF-X0SKX2-F1
#
_cell.length_a   1.000
_cell.length_b   1.000
_cell.length_c   1.000
_cell.angle_alpha   90.00
_cell.angle_beta   90.00
_cell.angle_gamma   90.00
#
_symmetry.space_group_name_H-M   'P 1'
#
loop_
_entity.id
_entity.type
_entity.pdbx_description
1 polymer ?
#
loop_
_entity_poly.entity_id
_entity_poly.type
_entity_poly.pdbx_seq_one_letter_code
_entity_poly.pdbx_strand_id
1 'polypeptide(L)'
;NMRGTLPMLFVFLARSGNTINEVEFVVLNPDGLAVPRDMRLKGSSPGVRIAYSDSQGKARTLYYFQTDLSNGGLKKSGFRAFSQSLGPADSLVKSASYLLHSGNFTLARNFILKQSEVLVQDDSGIPLRHIPASAWDYHPFGKYLGPISIFPKAYQREMKQLYSKGRARPIKFGIGYRWRTHETNVLLAIKKKP
;
A
#
# COMPACT_ATOMS: atom_id res chain seq x y z
N ASN A 1 1.14 7.53 -13.61
CA ASN A 1 0.61 7.67 -14.99
C ASN A 1 -0.81 7.11 -15.02
N MET A 2 -1.84 7.97 -14.99
CA MET A 2 -3.24 7.51 -15.00
C MET A 2 -3.66 6.86 -16.33
N ARG A 3 -3.04 7.23 -17.46
CA ARG A 3 -3.40 6.71 -18.80
C ARG A 3 -3.10 5.22 -18.95
N GLY A 4 -2.09 4.70 -18.25
CA GLY A 4 -1.78 3.27 -18.23
C GLY A 4 -2.55 2.48 -17.16
N THR A 5 -2.71 3.06 -15.97
CA THR A 5 -3.31 2.33 -14.83
C THR A 5 -4.83 2.23 -14.91
N LEU A 6 -5.52 3.27 -15.38
CA LEU A 6 -6.98 3.34 -15.33
C LEU A 6 -7.67 2.24 -16.16
N PRO A 7 -7.24 1.95 -17.41
CA PRO A 7 -7.80 0.82 -18.16
C PRO A 7 -7.64 -0.52 -17.44
N MET A 8 -6.51 -0.74 -16.76
CA MET A 8 -6.28 -1.96 -15.97
C MET A 8 -7.23 -2.06 -14.78
N LEU A 9 -7.47 -0.95 -14.07
CA LEU A 9 -8.45 -0.92 -12.97
C LEU A 9 -9.86 -1.29 -13.48
N PHE A 10 -10.26 -0.77 -14.65
CA PHE A 10 -11.55 -1.11 -15.24
C PHE A 10 -11.66 -2.59 -15.58
N VAL A 11 -10.63 -3.14 -16.25
CA VAL A 11 -10.58 -4.57 -16.58
C VAL A 11 -10.67 -5.43 -15.32
N PHE A 12 -9.93 -5.11 -14.26
CA PHE A 12 -9.98 -5.89 -13.02
C PHE A 12 -11.32 -5.77 -12.30
N LEU A 13 -11.93 -4.58 -12.26
CA LEU A 13 -13.27 -4.39 -11.68
C LEU A 13 -14.30 -5.23 -12.44
N ALA A 14 -14.36 -5.10 -13.77
CA ALA A 14 -15.30 -5.87 -14.59
C ALA A 14 -15.07 -7.38 -14.46
N ARG A 15 -13.81 -7.85 -14.53
CA ARG A 15 -13.48 -9.28 -14.42
C ARG A 15 -13.68 -9.88 -13.04
N SER A 16 -13.83 -9.06 -12.00
CA SER A 16 -14.20 -9.51 -10.65
C SER A 16 -15.71 -9.47 -10.40
N GLY A 17 -16.51 -9.26 -11.46
CA GLY A 17 -17.97 -9.26 -11.39
C GLY A 17 -18.58 -7.95 -10.89
N ASN A 18 -17.78 -6.86 -10.85
CA ASN A 18 -18.25 -5.55 -10.45
C ASN A 18 -18.73 -4.75 -11.68
N THR A 19 -19.71 -3.86 -11.47
CA THR A 19 -20.23 -2.96 -12.49
C THR A 19 -19.76 -1.54 -12.21
N ILE A 20 -19.05 -0.92 -13.15
CA ILE A 20 -18.64 0.49 -13.05
C ILE A 20 -19.84 1.37 -13.38
N ASN A 21 -20.20 2.25 -12.45
CA ASN A 21 -21.36 3.12 -12.58
C ASN A 21 -20.95 4.54 -13.00
N GLU A 22 -19.85 5.05 -12.43
CA GLU A 22 -19.38 6.41 -12.67
C GLU A 22 -17.85 6.48 -12.53
N VAL A 23 -17.23 7.31 -13.36
CA VAL A 23 -15.80 7.61 -13.29
C VAL A 23 -15.62 9.12 -13.33
N GLU A 24 -15.01 9.67 -12.28
CA GLU A 24 -14.80 11.10 -12.12
C GLU A 24 -13.30 11.40 -11.93
N PHE A 25 -12.76 12.32 -12.73
CA PHE A 25 -11.41 12.83 -12.48
C PHE A 25 -11.44 13.84 -11.34
N VAL A 26 -10.63 13.57 -10.32
CA VAL A 26 -10.58 14.37 -9.09
C VAL A 26 -9.17 14.88 -8.82
N VAL A 27 -9.07 15.86 -7.94
CA VAL A 27 -7.80 16.30 -7.35
C VAL A 27 -7.99 16.47 -5.84
N LEU A 28 -6.94 16.22 -5.06
CA LEU A 28 -6.95 16.54 -3.65
C LEU A 28 -6.64 18.03 -3.45
N ASN A 29 -7.49 18.70 -2.68
CA ASN A 29 -7.14 20.01 -2.14
C ASN A 29 -6.18 19.84 -0.93
N PRO A 30 -5.58 20.93 -0.41
CA PRO A 30 -4.67 20.85 0.73
C PRO A 30 -5.28 20.22 2.00
N ASP A 31 -6.60 20.33 2.18
CA ASP A 31 -7.35 19.75 3.31
C ASP A 31 -7.66 18.26 3.15
N GLY A 32 -7.31 17.66 2.00
CA GLY A 32 -7.55 16.26 1.70
C GLY A 32 -8.97 15.94 1.22
N LEU A 33 -9.73 16.94 0.77
CA LEU A 33 -10.99 16.71 0.08
C LEU A 33 -10.73 16.38 -1.39
N ALA A 34 -11.33 15.28 -1.87
CA ALA A 34 -11.36 14.97 -3.29
C ALA A 34 -12.44 15.83 -3.97
N VAL A 35 -12.00 16.77 -4.80
CA VAL A 35 -12.89 17.66 -5.55
C VAL A 35 -12.79 17.38 -7.05
N PRO A 36 -13.86 17.67 -7.82
CA PRO A 36 -13.80 17.58 -9.28
C PRO A 36 -12.59 18.33 -9.82
N ARG A 37 -11.90 17.73 -10.78
CA ARG A 37 -10.71 18.36 -11.36
C ARG A 37 -11.10 19.51 -12.29
N ASP A 38 -11.14 20.73 -11.77
CA ASP A 38 -11.14 21.95 -12.58
C ASP A 38 -9.72 22.21 -13.13
N MET A 39 -9.61 22.61 -14.41
CA MET A 39 -8.36 23.05 -15.04
C MET A 39 -7.68 24.21 -14.28
N ARG A 40 -8.43 24.98 -13.48
CA ARG A 40 -7.92 26.11 -12.69
C ARG A 40 -7.34 25.73 -11.33
N LEU A 41 -7.71 24.56 -10.79
CA LEU A 41 -7.22 24.11 -9.50
C LEU A 41 -5.85 23.43 -9.66
N LYS A 42 -4.79 24.12 -9.24
CA LYS A 42 -3.49 23.50 -8.98
C LYS A 42 -3.56 22.72 -7.66
N GLY A 43 -4.32 21.63 -7.65
CA GLY A 43 -4.27 20.66 -6.56
C GLY A 43 -3.05 19.76 -6.71
N SER A 44 -2.48 19.37 -5.58
CA SER A 44 -1.42 18.38 -5.50
C SER A 44 -2.09 17.01 -5.46
N SER A 45 -1.63 16.08 -6.29
CA SER A 45 -2.18 14.72 -6.41
C SER A 45 -3.47 14.58 -7.22
N PRO A 46 -3.37 14.59 -8.56
CA PRO A 46 -4.49 14.23 -9.43
C PRO A 46 -4.85 12.75 -9.25
N GLY A 47 -6.13 12.43 -9.42
CA GLY A 47 -6.63 11.08 -9.30
C GLY A 47 -7.95 10.85 -10.02
N VAL A 48 -8.55 9.71 -9.71
CA VAL A 48 -9.85 9.28 -10.22
C VAL A 48 -10.65 8.65 -9.08
N ARG A 49 -11.93 8.97 -9.04
CA ARG A 49 -12.95 8.33 -8.21
C ARG A 49 -13.80 7.45 -9.12
N ILE A 50 -13.90 6.17 -8.78
CA ILE A 50 -14.71 5.20 -9.52
C ILE A 50 -15.81 4.73 -8.57
N ALA A 51 -17.05 5.09 -8.90
CA ALA A 51 -18.21 4.53 -8.22
C ALA A 51 -18.61 3.23 -8.94
N TYR A 52 -18.78 2.15 -8.20
CA TYR A 52 -19.10 0.85 -8.76
C TYR A 52 -20.06 0.06 -7.85
N SER A 53 -20.79 -0.87 -8.42
CA SER A 53 -21.56 -1.86 -7.68
C SER A 53 -20.76 -3.16 -7.63
N ASP A 54 -20.62 -3.75 -6.45
CA ASP A 54 -20.01 -5.08 -6.33
C ASP A 54 -20.90 -6.18 -6.93
N SER A 55 -20.41 -7.42 -6.96
CA SER A 55 -21.15 -8.56 -7.51
C SER A 55 -22.49 -8.85 -6.81
N GLN A 56 -22.74 -8.25 -5.65
CA GLN A 56 -24.00 -8.33 -4.91
C GLN A 56 -24.87 -7.07 -5.11
N GLY A 57 -24.47 -6.15 -5.99
CA GLY A 57 -25.16 -4.89 -6.25
C GLY A 57 -24.90 -3.80 -5.21
N LYS A 58 -24.01 -4.02 -4.23
CA LYS A 58 -23.74 -3.02 -3.19
C LYS A 58 -22.83 -1.93 -3.73
N ALA A 59 -23.21 -0.67 -3.46
CA ALA A 59 -22.43 0.49 -3.86
C ALA A 59 -21.07 0.55 -3.15
N ARG A 60 -20.01 0.82 -3.92
CA ARG A 60 -18.62 0.94 -3.52
C ARG A 60 -17.94 2.09 -4.24
N THR A 61 -16.83 2.55 -3.67
CA THR A 61 -16.00 3.60 -4.27
C THR A 61 -14.53 3.17 -4.26
N LEU A 62 -13.86 3.30 -5.40
CA LEU A 62 -12.41 3.17 -5.52
C LEU A 62 -11.80 4.53 -5.82
N TYR A 63 -10.77 4.90 -5.06
CA TYR A 63 -9.96 6.08 -5.34
C TYR A 63 -8.56 5.65 -5.77
N TYR A 64 -8.06 6.28 -6.84
CA TYR A 64 -6.67 6.13 -7.27
C TYR A 64 -6.04 7.51 -7.45
N PHE A 65 -4.96 7.77 -6.72
CA PHE A 65 -4.23 9.03 -6.77
C PHE A 65 -2.79 8.83 -7.24
N GLN A 66 -2.31 9.75 -8.07
CA GLN A 66 -0.89 9.88 -8.38
C GLN A 66 -0.28 10.94 -7.46
N THR A 67 0.49 10.51 -6.47
CA THR A 67 1.07 11.39 -5.45
C THR A 67 2.54 11.07 -5.19
N ASP A 68 3.32 12.06 -4.78
CA ASP A 68 4.65 11.85 -4.20
C ASP A 68 4.52 11.51 -2.72
N LEU A 69 4.94 10.30 -2.35
CA LEU A 69 4.90 9.80 -0.96
C LEU A 69 6.13 10.19 -0.13
N SER A 70 7.08 10.93 -0.70
CA SER A 70 8.19 11.51 0.07
C SER A 70 7.65 12.42 1.17
N ASN A 71 8.47 12.67 2.19
CA ASN A 71 8.12 13.58 3.28
C ASN A 71 7.76 14.99 2.76
N GLY A 72 8.45 15.46 1.72
CA GLY A 72 8.16 16.75 1.09
C GLY A 72 6.86 16.72 0.29
N GLY A 73 6.64 15.67 -0.49
CA GLY A 73 5.43 15.47 -1.28
C GLY A 73 4.18 15.34 -0.40
N LEU A 74 4.22 14.47 0.62
CA LEU A 74 3.07 14.21 1.49
C LEU A 74 2.58 15.46 2.21
N LYS A 75 3.49 16.32 2.67
CA LYS A 75 3.13 17.59 3.34
C LYS A 75 2.32 18.53 2.45
N LYS A 76 2.49 18.43 1.13
CA LYS A 76 1.84 19.32 0.16
C LYS A 76 0.64 18.68 -0.52
N SER A 77 0.49 17.36 -0.45
CA SER A 77 -0.37 16.54 -1.33
C SER A 77 -1.87 16.44 -0.97
N GLY A 78 -2.29 16.84 0.23
CA GLY A 78 -3.63 16.51 0.76
C GLY A 78 -3.86 15.00 1.02
N PHE A 79 -3.03 14.11 0.46
CA PHE A 79 -3.21 12.66 0.44
C PHE A 79 -3.27 12.02 1.83
N ARG A 80 -2.46 12.54 2.77
CA ARG A 80 -2.49 12.05 4.15
C ARG A 80 -3.82 12.40 4.82
N ALA A 81 -4.31 13.63 4.66
CA ALA A 81 -5.58 14.06 5.25
C ALA A 81 -6.76 13.29 4.64
N PHE A 82 -6.75 13.11 3.32
CA PHE A 82 -7.72 12.25 2.62
C PHE A 82 -7.71 10.81 3.17
N SER A 83 -6.55 10.19 3.26
CA SER A 83 -6.45 8.80 3.73
C SER A 83 -6.84 8.67 5.21
N GLN A 84 -6.62 9.70 6.03
CA GLN A 84 -7.03 9.74 7.43
C GLN A 84 -8.55 9.79 7.60
N SER A 85 -9.27 10.51 6.72
CA SER A 85 -10.73 10.64 6.82
C SER A 85 -11.49 9.35 6.53
N LEU A 86 -10.86 8.38 5.85
CA LEU A 86 -11.43 7.05 5.58
C LEU A 86 -11.42 6.13 6.81
N GLY A 87 -10.78 6.53 7.91
CA GLY A 87 -10.66 5.73 9.14
C GLY A 87 -9.58 4.65 9.08
N PRO A 88 -9.48 3.80 10.12
CA PRO A 88 -8.53 2.68 10.14
C PRO A 88 -8.73 1.77 8.92
N ALA A 89 -7.66 1.22 8.39
CA ALA A 89 -7.70 0.47 7.14
C ALA A 89 -6.74 -0.72 7.14
N ASP A 90 -6.87 -1.59 6.15
CA ASP A 90 -5.84 -2.57 5.84
C ASP A 90 -4.87 -1.99 4.79
N SER A 91 -3.60 -2.30 4.91
CA SER A 91 -2.56 -1.79 4.02
C SER A 91 -1.78 -2.90 3.35
N LEU A 92 -1.58 -2.75 2.04
CA LEU A 92 -0.72 -3.60 1.24
C LEU A 92 0.46 -2.79 0.72
N VAL A 93 1.69 -3.24 1.01
CA VAL A 93 2.91 -2.66 0.42
C VAL A 93 3.64 -3.73 -0.38
N LYS A 94 3.93 -3.44 -1.66
CA LYS A 94 4.57 -4.37 -2.58
C LYS A 94 5.53 -3.63 -3.50
N SER A 95 6.70 -4.22 -3.77
CA SER A 95 7.64 -3.72 -4.78
C SER A 95 7.90 -2.21 -4.65
N ALA A 96 8.00 -1.73 -3.41
CA ALA A 96 7.97 -0.32 -3.05
C ALA A 96 9.36 0.33 -3.08
N SER A 97 10.27 -0.19 -3.90
CA SER A 97 11.66 0.28 -4.06
C SER A 97 12.41 0.50 -2.74
N TYR A 98 12.03 -0.21 -1.68
CA TYR A 98 12.54 -0.06 -0.31
C TYR A 98 12.48 1.39 0.22
N LEU A 99 11.58 2.22 -0.32
CA LEU A 99 11.50 3.65 0.01
C LEU A 99 11.19 3.87 1.50
N LEU A 100 10.35 3.02 2.10
CA LEU A 100 9.99 3.09 3.52
C LEU A 100 11.16 2.76 4.48
N HIS A 101 12.29 2.28 3.95
CA HIS A 101 13.54 2.11 4.70
C HIS A 101 14.27 3.45 4.92
N SER A 102 14.03 4.42 4.04
CA SER A 102 14.72 5.71 4.00
C SER A 102 14.14 6.75 4.96
N GLY A 103 14.99 7.70 5.39
CA GLY A 103 14.58 8.88 6.15
C GLY A 103 13.66 9.84 5.39
N ASN A 104 13.63 9.77 4.05
CA ASN A 104 12.79 10.63 3.21
C ASN A 104 11.33 10.18 3.12
N PHE A 105 10.97 9.04 3.72
CA PHE A 105 9.61 8.47 3.66
C PHE A 105 9.06 8.14 5.05
N THR A 106 9.60 8.76 6.10
CA THR A 106 9.16 8.54 7.49
C THR A 106 7.70 8.92 7.71
N LEU A 107 7.19 9.96 7.05
CA LEU A 107 5.78 10.36 7.17
C LEU A 107 4.86 9.30 6.58
N ALA A 108 5.18 8.74 5.41
CA ALA A 108 4.42 7.66 4.81
C ALA A 108 4.44 6.41 5.70
N ARG A 109 5.64 6.00 6.15
CA ARG A 109 5.83 4.85 7.05
C ARG A 109 5.01 4.99 8.33
N ASN A 110 5.14 6.11 9.01
CA ASN A 110 4.45 6.33 10.29
C ASN A 110 2.93 6.44 10.09
N PHE A 111 2.48 7.01 8.97
CA PHE A 111 1.07 7.05 8.62
C PHE A 111 0.49 5.64 8.45
N ILE A 112 1.16 4.76 7.68
CA ILE A 112 0.75 3.36 7.51
C ILE A 112 0.68 2.67 8.88
N LEU A 113 1.75 2.71 9.69
CA LEU A 113 1.74 2.06 11.02
C LEU A 113 0.63 2.58 11.95
N LYS A 114 0.35 3.87 11.90
CA LYS A 114 -0.71 4.48 12.71
C LYS A 114 -2.09 4.03 12.24
N GLN A 115 -2.37 4.11 10.94
CA GLN A 115 -3.70 3.93 10.36
C GLN A 115 -4.06 2.46 10.12
N SER A 116 -3.08 1.58 9.94
CA SER A 116 -3.34 0.18 9.58
C SER A 116 -3.81 -0.66 10.75
N GLU A 117 -4.88 -1.45 10.60
CA GLU A 117 -5.19 -2.57 11.50
C GLU A 117 -4.44 -3.84 11.07
N VAL A 118 -4.35 -4.03 9.75
CA VAL A 118 -3.54 -5.08 9.13
C VAL A 118 -2.55 -4.47 8.15
N LEU A 119 -1.31 -4.93 8.21
CA LEU A 119 -0.25 -4.62 7.24
C LEU A 119 0.21 -5.91 6.57
N VAL A 120 0.00 -6.00 5.26
CA VAL A 120 0.54 -7.05 4.39
C VAL A 120 1.66 -6.47 3.56
N GLN A 121 2.85 -7.06 3.60
CA GLN A 121 3.97 -6.54 2.81
C GLN A 121 5.00 -7.60 2.41
N ASP A 122 5.67 -7.35 1.29
CA ASP A 122 6.96 -7.98 1.00
C ASP A 122 8.10 -7.28 1.78
N ASP A 123 9.34 -7.73 1.60
CA ASP A 123 10.50 -7.15 2.28
C ASP A 123 10.84 -5.71 1.86
N SER A 124 10.26 -5.24 0.75
CA SER A 124 10.42 -3.88 0.24
C SER A 124 9.57 -2.85 0.98
N GLY A 125 8.64 -3.30 1.84
CA GLY A 125 7.82 -2.44 2.67
C GLY A 125 8.55 -1.84 3.87
N ILE A 126 7.81 -1.66 4.97
CA ILE A 126 8.33 -1.09 6.22
C ILE A 126 9.32 -2.07 6.85
N PRO A 127 10.55 -1.64 7.20
CA PRO A 127 11.50 -2.48 7.90
C PRO A 127 10.94 -3.04 9.21
N LEU A 128 11.20 -4.32 9.51
CA LEU A 128 10.69 -5.00 10.70
C LEU A 128 11.07 -4.27 12.00
N ARG A 129 12.24 -3.62 12.06
CA ARG A 129 12.67 -2.78 13.20
C ARG A 129 11.74 -1.61 13.53
N HIS A 130 10.88 -1.19 12.59
CA HIS A 130 9.90 -0.13 12.80
C HIS A 130 8.50 -0.67 13.13
N ILE A 131 8.33 -1.99 13.13
CA ILE A 131 7.10 -2.65 13.55
C ILE A 131 7.43 -3.28 14.91
N PRO A 132 6.92 -2.74 16.02
CA PRO A 132 7.25 -3.27 17.34
C PRO A 132 6.37 -4.48 17.67
N ALA A 133 7.00 -5.60 18.04
CA ALA A 133 6.29 -6.84 18.38
C ALA A 133 5.41 -6.71 19.64
N SER A 134 5.60 -5.66 20.44
CA SER A 134 4.71 -5.32 21.56
C SER A 134 3.33 -4.87 21.09
N ALA A 135 3.20 -4.32 19.88
CA ALA A 135 1.94 -3.81 19.34
C ALA A 135 1.42 -4.59 18.13
N TRP A 136 2.20 -5.55 17.60
CA TRP A 136 1.86 -6.29 16.38
C TRP A 136 2.17 -7.78 16.52
N ASP A 137 1.28 -8.61 15.97
CA ASP A 137 1.49 -10.05 15.79
C ASP A 137 1.97 -10.34 14.36
N TYR A 138 3.00 -11.19 14.25
CA TYR A 138 3.64 -11.50 12.97
C TYR A 138 3.29 -12.88 12.45
N HIS A 139 2.82 -12.90 11.21
CA HIS A 139 2.52 -14.11 10.46
C HIS A 139 3.36 -14.10 9.17
N PRO A 140 4.57 -14.67 9.20
CA PRO A 140 5.42 -14.78 8.01
C PRO A 140 4.94 -15.91 7.09
N PHE A 141 5.00 -15.66 5.79
CA PHE A 141 4.70 -16.64 4.73
C PHE A 141 5.81 -16.66 3.68
N GLY A 142 6.17 -17.84 3.17
CA GLY A 142 7.21 -18.01 2.18
C GLY A 142 8.63 -17.99 2.77
N LYS A 143 9.59 -17.42 2.04
CA LYS A 143 11.02 -17.47 2.37
C LYS A 143 11.68 -16.11 2.15
N TYR A 144 12.29 -15.56 3.20
CA TYR A 144 13.09 -14.35 3.07
C TYR A 144 14.51 -14.68 2.57
N LEU A 145 14.76 -14.34 1.30
CA LEU A 145 16.06 -14.48 0.62
C LEU A 145 16.93 -13.22 0.70
N GLY A 146 16.41 -12.14 1.29
CA GLY A 146 17.03 -10.82 1.23
C GLY A 146 16.59 -10.02 -0.01
N PRO A 147 16.96 -8.74 -0.04
CA PRO A 147 16.57 -7.85 -1.12
C PRO A 147 17.13 -8.29 -2.48
N ILE A 148 16.55 -7.77 -3.55
CA ILE A 148 17.14 -7.92 -4.89
C ILE A 148 18.47 -7.16 -5.00
N SER A 149 19.31 -7.54 -5.96
CA SER A 149 20.70 -7.08 -6.08
C SER A 149 20.87 -5.56 -6.19
N ILE A 150 19.89 -4.84 -6.73
CA ILE A 150 19.92 -3.38 -6.84
C ILE A 150 19.64 -2.64 -5.52
N PHE A 151 19.19 -3.35 -4.47
CA PHE A 151 18.92 -2.80 -3.13
C PHE A 151 19.70 -3.54 -2.02
N PRO A 152 21.03 -3.72 -2.13
CA PRO A 152 21.79 -4.59 -1.22
C PRO A 152 21.79 -4.09 0.23
N LYS A 153 21.64 -2.78 0.43
CA LYS A 153 21.62 -2.13 1.75
C LYS A 153 20.30 -2.33 2.52
N ALA A 154 19.28 -2.91 1.89
CA ALA A 154 17.97 -3.12 2.52
C ALA A 154 17.85 -4.46 3.27
N TYR A 155 18.96 -5.18 3.44
CA TYR A 155 18.97 -6.43 4.18
C TYR A 155 18.58 -6.23 5.65
N GLN A 156 17.62 -7.03 6.11
CA GLN A 156 17.11 -7.03 7.47
C GLN A 156 17.48 -8.33 8.19
N ARG A 157 18.31 -8.25 9.22
CA ARG A 157 18.73 -9.40 10.03
C ARG A 157 17.55 -9.98 10.82
N GLU A 158 16.67 -9.14 11.38
CA GLU A 158 15.51 -9.61 12.13
C GLU A 158 14.50 -10.34 11.22
N MET A 159 14.33 -9.89 9.97
CA MET A 159 13.52 -10.63 8.98
C MET A 159 14.09 -12.01 8.71
N LYS A 160 15.42 -12.15 8.56
CA LYS A 160 16.05 -13.46 8.39
C LYS A 160 15.75 -14.39 9.56
N GLN A 161 15.81 -13.89 10.79
CA GLN A 161 15.51 -14.65 12.00
C GLN A 161 14.02 -15.00 12.12
N LEU A 162 13.13 -14.08 11.74
CA LEU A 162 11.68 -14.30 11.74
C LEU A 162 11.29 -15.48 10.83
N TYR A 163 11.96 -15.62 9.68
CA TYR A 163 11.66 -16.65 8.69
C TYR A 163 12.45 -17.96 8.88
N SER A 164 13.53 -17.99 9.67
CA SER A 164 14.39 -19.18 9.81
C SER A 164 13.88 -20.22 10.81
N LYS A 165 12.97 -19.86 11.73
CA LYS A 165 12.58 -20.70 12.88
C LYS A 165 11.40 -21.65 12.62
N GLY A 166 11.18 -22.11 11.38
CA GLY A 166 9.98 -22.89 11.03
C GLY A 166 8.65 -22.13 11.20
N ARG A 167 8.72 -20.81 11.44
CA ARG A 167 7.57 -19.94 11.68
C ARG A 167 6.86 -19.52 10.40
N ALA A 168 7.59 -19.54 9.28
CA ALA A 168 7.05 -19.12 7.99
C ALA A 168 6.17 -20.21 7.40
N ARG A 169 4.90 -19.86 7.13
CA ARG A 169 3.95 -20.77 6.50
C ARG A 169 4.19 -20.83 4.98
N PRO A 170 3.92 -21.95 4.31
CA PRO A 170 3.97 -22.02 2.85
C PRO A 170 3.00 -21.02 2.20
N ILE A 171 3.35 -20.56 1.00
CA ILE A 171 2.53 -19.66 0.18
C ILE A 171 2.46 -20.19 -1.25
N LYS A 172 1.27 -20.10 -1.87
CA LYS A 172 1.01 -20.66 -3.21
C LYS A 172 0.98 -19.61 -4.32
N PHE A 173 1.26 -18.35 -3.98
CA PHE A 173 1.32 -17.26 -4.92
C PHE A 173 2.55 -16.40 -4.63
N GLY A 174 2.95 -15.62 -5.64
CA GLY A 174 4.10 -14.75 -5.58
C GLY A 174 3.73 -13.29 -5.44
N ILE A 175 4.52 -12.55 -4.67
CA ILE A 175 4.41 -11.10 -4.58
C ILE A 175 5.80 -10.43 -4.57
N GLY A 176 5.82 -9.12 -4.70
CA GLY A 176 7.05 -8.33 -4.68
C GLY A 176 7.95 -8.48 -5.90
N TYR A 177 9.19 -8.03 -5.74
CA TYR A 177 10.25 -8.23 -6.73
C TYR A 177 10.64 -9.71 -6.88
N ARG A 178 10.57 -10.47 -5.79
CA ARG A 178 10.77 -11.94 -5.78
C ARG A 178 9.43 -12.66 -5.95
N TRP A 179 8.82 -12.48 -7.12
CA TRP A 179 7.47 -12.98 -7.41
C TRP A 179 7.40 -14.49 -7.70
N ARG A 180 8.52 -15.21 -7.80
CA ARG A 180 8.46 -16.68 -7.89
C ARG A 180 8.05 -17.23 -6.52
N THR A 181 7.12 -18.17 -6.49
CA THR A 181 6.55 -18.73 -5.25
C THR A 181 7.61 -19.27 -4.28
N HIS A 182 8.69 -19.88 -4.79
CA HIS A 182 9.79 -20.41 -3.99
C HIS A 182 10.81 -19.35 -3.53
N GLU A 183 10.69 -18.10 -3.99
CA GLU A 183 11.56 -16.97 -3.63
C GLU A 183 10.84 -15.88 -2.82
N THR A 184 9.51 -15.90 -2.79
CA THR A 184 8.70 -14.80 -2.25
C THR A 184 8.64 -14.83 -0.73
N ASN A 185 8.48 -13.67 -0.12
CA ASN A 185 8.15 -13.53 1.28
C ASN A 185 6.98 -12.57 1.46
N VAL A 186 6.10 -12.88 2.41
CA VAL A 186 5.00 -12.02 2.82
C VAL A 186 4.94 -11.97 4.33
N LEU A 187 5.04 -10.78 4.89
CA LEU A 187 4.72 -10.53 6.27
C LEU A 187 3.27 -10.03 6.35
N LEU A 188 2.41 -10.81 7.01
CA LEU A 188 1.15 -10.33 7.54
C LEU A 188 1.41 -9.90 9.00
N ALA A 189 1.26 -8.61 9.27
CA ALA A 189 1.32 -8.05 10.61
C ALA A 189 -0.08 -7.56 11.01
N ILE A 190 -0.58 -8.04 12.14
CA ILE A 190 -1.90 -7.69 12.67
C ILE A 190 -1.70 -6.86 13.94
N LYS A 191 -2.33 -5.70 14.03
CA LYS A 191 -2.23 -4.83 15.20
C LYS A 191 -2.93 -5.52 16.38
N LYS A 192 -2.26 -5.54 17.54
CA LYS A 192 -2.85 -6.05 18.78
C LYS A 192 -3.94 -5.08 19.23
N LYS A 193 -5.11 -5.61 19.54
CA LYS A 193 -6.15 -4.81 20.19
C LYS A 193 -5.69 -4.49 21.62
N PRO A 194 -5.92 -3.25 22.10
CA PRO A 194 -5.69 -2.89 23.49
C PRO A 194 -6.54 -3.73 24.45
#